data_AF-A0A7W2XXA6-F1
#
_entry.id   AF-A0A7W2XXA6-F1
#
_cell.length_a   1.000
_cell.length_b   1.000
_cell.length_c   1.000
_cell.angle_alpha   90.00
_cell.angle_beta   90.00
_cell.angle_gamma   90.00
#
_symmetry.space_group_name_H-M   'P 1'
#
loop_
_entity.id
_entity.type
_entity.pdbx_description
1 polymer ?
#
loop_
_entity_poly.entity_id
_entity_poly.type
_entity_poly.pdbx_seq_one_letter_code
_entity_poly.pdbx_strand_id
1 'polypeptide(L)'
;PVAVDDVINVTEDTAFTSSIDLAANDTDLDGDSLTVTAGTFATAQGGTLALAADGSYTYIPAANFNGTDTVDYTVTDGTATDV
;
A
#
# COMPACT_ATOMS: atom_id res chain seq x y z
N PRO A 1 -13.38 -7.87 -5.17
CA PRO A 1 -12.73 -6.60 -4.73
C PRO A 1 -12.78 -5.48 -5.78
N VAL A 2 -12.83 -4.23 -5.30
CA VAL A 2 -12.66 -2.98 -6.05
C VAL A 2 -11.71 -2.09 -5.23
N ALA A 3 -10.49 -1.90 -5.74
CA ALA A 3 -9.45 -1.10 -5.10
C ALA A 3 -9.62 0.41 -5.38
N VAL A 4 -9.15 1.24 -4.45
CA VAL A 4 -9.11 2.71 -4.56
C VAL A 4 -7.73 3.21 -4.16
N ASP A 5 -7.09 3.98 -5.05
CA ASP A 5 -5.75 4.55 -4.81
C ASP A 5 -5.66 5.31 -3.47
N ASP A 6 -4.64 4.98 -2.68
CA ASP A 6 -4.24 5.72 -1.49
C ASP A 6 -3.27 6.84 -1.81
N VAL A 7 -3.40 7.96 -1.09
CA VAL A 7 -2.48 9.10 -1.21
C VAL A 7 -2.05 9.59 0.17
N ILE A 8 -0.74 9.65 0.39
CA ILE A 8 -0.11 10.21 1.58
C ILE A 8 0.94 11.26 1.20
N ASN A 9 1.21 12.18 2.12
CA ASN A 9 2.36 13.09 2.02
C ASN A 9 3.35 12.72 3.13
N VAL A 10 4.61 12.52 2.75
CA VAL A 10 5.68 12.15 3.69
C VAL A 10 6.84 13.14 3.60
N THR A 11 7.71 13.12 4.60
CA THR A 11 8.96 13.87 4.56
C THR A 11 10.01 13.02 3.86
N GLU A 12 10.72 13.60 2.88
CA GLU A 12 11.90 12.99 2.26
C GLU A 12 12.89 12.47 3.31
N ASP A 13 13.61 11.39 2.97
CA ASP A 13 14.67 10.80 3.78
C ASP A 13 14.23 10.36 5.19
N THR A 14 12.92 10.31 5.43
CA THR A 14 12.32 9.92 6.70
C THR A 14 11.35 8.77 6.46
N ALA A 15 11.56 7.65 7.14
CA ALA A 15 10.63 6.54 7.09
C ALA A 15 9.26 6.98 7.62
N PHE A 16 8.20 6.59 6.92
CA PHE A 16 6.82 6.82 7.32
C PHE A 16 6.15 5.50 7.65
N THR A 17 5.52 5.41 8.82
CA THR A 17 4.77 4.22 9.25
C THR A 17 3.32 4.59 9.50
N SER A 18 2.41 3.79 8.94
CA SER A 18 0.97 3.91 9.16
C SER A 18 0.42 2.61 9.75
N SER A 19 -0.49 2.75 10.73
CA SER A 19 -1.28 1.63 11.27
C SER A 19 -2.67 1.53 10.63
N ILE A 20 -2.96 2.35 9.61
CA ILE A 20 -4.21 2.28 8.86
C ILE A 20 -4.04 1.18 7.81
N ASP A 21 -5.02 0.28 7.74
CA ASP A 21 -5.12 -0.76 6.73
C ASP A 21 -5.30 -0.12 5.35
N LEU A 22 -4.44 -0.49 4.39
CA LEU A 22 -4.54 -0.02 3.01
C LEU A 22 -5.84 -0.46 2.33
N ALA A 23 -6.46 -1.58 2.73
CA ALA A 23 -7.74 -1.99 2.18
C ALA A 23 -8.95 -1.25 2.80
N ALA A 24 -8.74 -0.27 3.69
CA ALA A 24 -9.82 0.36 4.45
C ALA A 24 -10.75 1.26 3.63
N ASN A 25 -10.30 1.77 2.48
CA ASN A 25 -11.07 2.57 1.52
C ASN A 25 -11.64 1.72 0.37
N ASP A 26 -11.29 0.44 0.30
CA ASP A 26 -11.72 -0.48 -0.75
C ASP A 26 -13.11 -1.07 -0.47
N THR A 27 -13.71 -1.63 -1.50
CA THR A 27 -15.02 -2.27 -1.39
C THR A 27 -15.07 -3.62 -2.08
N ASP A 28 -15.94 -4.49 -1.60
CA ASP A 28 -16.28 -5.73 -2.26
C ASP A 28 -17.78 -5.78 -2.56
N LEU A 29 -18.16 -6.23 -3.74
CA LEU A 29 -19.56 -6.26 -4.18
C LEU A 29 -20.36 -7.40 -3.56
N ASP A 30 -19.68 -8.49 -3.21
CA ASP A 30 -20.28 -9.66 -2.56
C ASP A 30 -20.30 -9.51 -1.03
N GLY A 31 -19.55 -8.52 -0.50
CA GLY A 31 -19.49 -8.17 0.91
C GLY A 31 -18.47 -9.00 1.70
N ASP A 32 -17.56 -9.67 0.99
CA ASP A 32 -16.47 -10.43 1.60
C ASP A 32 -15.41 -9.50 2.21
N SER A 33 -14.69 -10.00 3.21
CA SER A 33 -13.62 -9.23 3.84
C SER A 33 -12.45 -9.10 2.88
N LEU A 34 -11.96 -7.87 2.72
CA LEU A 34 -10.76 -7.59 1.95
C LEU A 34 -9.51 -7.72 2.81
N THR A 35 -8.43 -8.14 2.19
CA THR A 35 -7.08 -8.23 2.78
C THR A 35 -6.04 -7.82 1.75
N VAL A 36 -4.89 -7.37 2.22
CA VAL A 36 -3.74 -7.08 1.37
C VAL A 36 -2.74 -8.23 1.34
N THR A 37 -1.98 -8.33 0.26
CA THR A 37 -0.85 -9.26 0.18
C THR A 37 0.37 -8.67 0.88
N ALA A 38 0.69 -9.17 2.07
CA ALA A 38 1.87 -8.76 2.82
C ALA A 38 3.17 -9.02 2.05
N GLY A 39 4.15 -8.13 2.20
CA GLY A 39 5.44 -8.26 1.51
C GLY A 39 6.26 -6.98 1.54
N THR A 40 7.39 -7.03 0.83
CA THR A 40 8.22 -5.85 0.57
C THR A 40 8.22 -5.56 -0.91
N PHE A 41 7.79 -4.36 -1.27
CA PHE A 41 7.65 -3.89 -2.65
C PHE A 41 8.67 -2.79 -2.91
N ALA A 42 9.25 -2.77 -4.11
CA ALA A 42 10.04 -1.65 -4.59
C ALA A 42 9.10 -0.65 -5.26
N THR A 43 9.27 0.63 -4.96
CA THR A 43 8.48 1.68 -5.61
C THR A 43 9.10 2.09 -6.95
N ALA A 44 8.34 2.79 -7.78
CA ALA A 44 8.78 3.24 -9.10
C ALA A 44 10.04 4.11 -9.05
N GLN A 45 10.21 4.87 -7.97
CA GLN A 45 11.34 5.79 -7.79
C GLN A 45 12.45 5.23 -6.89
N GLY A 46 12.39 3.93 -6.56
CA GLY A 46 13.46 3.22 -5.85
C GLY A 46 13.39 3.28 -4.32
N GLY A 47 12.27 3.74 -3.76
CA GLY A 47 11.92 3.54 -2.36
C GLY A 47 11.44 2.12 -2.09
N THR A 48 11.02 1.85 -0.85
CA THR A 48 10.47 0.55 -0.46
C THR A 48 9.20 0.71 0.36
N LEU A 49 8.23 -0.18 0.12
CA LEU A 49 7.04 -0.34 0.93
C LEU A 49 7.08 -1.72 1.60
N ALA A 50 7.13 -1.75 2.93
CA ALA A 50 6.94 -2.96 3.71
C ALA A 50 5.49 -3.01 4.20
N LEU A 51 4.69 -3.91 3.65
CA LEU A 51 3.27 -4.10 3.93
C LEU A 51 3.06 -5.34 4.81
N ALA A 52 2.37 -5.17 5.93
CA ALA A 52 1.98 -6.25 6.83
C ALA A 52 0.62 -6.84 6.46
N ALA A 53 0.33 -8.04 6.96
CA ALA A 53 -0.91 -8.77 6.66
C ALA A 53 -2.17 -8.12 7.25
N ASP A 54 -2.02 -7.22 8.22
CA ASP A 54 -3.10 -6.42 8.79
C ASP A 54 -3.30 -5.08 8.06
N GLY A 55 -2.63 -4.89 6.92
CA GLY A 55 -2.72 -3.68 6.13
C GLY A 55 -1.85 -2.51 6.60
N SER A 56 -1.26 -2.60 7.79
CA SER A 56 -0.29 -1.60 8.25
C SER A 56 0.97 -1.65 7.40
N TYR A 57 1.64 -0.51 7.24
CA TYR A 57 2.81 -0.42 6.36
C TYR A 57 3.85 0.58 6.80
N THR A 58 5.06 0.39 6.28
CA THR A 58 6.16 1.35 6.36
C THR A 58 6.69 1.65 4.97
N TYR A 59 6.69 2.93 4.60
CA TYR A 59 7.32 3.43 3.39
C TYR A 59 8.67 4.08 3.74
N ILE A 60 9.71 3.72 2.98
CA ILE A 60 11.04 4.33 3.03
C ILE A 60 11.29 4.99 1.68
N PRO A 61 11.35 6.33 1.61
CA PRO A 61 11.66 7.04 0.37
C PRO A 61 13.04 6.67 -0.18
N ALA A 62 13.20 6.79 -1.50
CA ALA A 62 14.53 6.77 -2.10
C ALA A 62 15.35 7.96 -1.61
N ALA A 63 16.63 7.73 -1.31
CA ALA A 63 17.49 8.77 -0.76
C ALA A 63 17.62 9.98 -1.71
N ASN A 64 17.44 11.18 -1.18
CA ASN A 64 17.48 12.45 -1.92
C ASN A 64 16.39 12.59 -3.03
N PHE A 65 15.36 11.73 -3.05
CA PHE A 65 14.29 11.81 -4.04
C PHE A 65 13.21 12.79 -3.60
N ASN A 66 12.91 13.74 -4.49
CA ASN A 66 11.86 14.74 -4.31
C ASN A 66 10.83 14.59 -5.43
N GLY A 67 9.57 14.30 -5.10
CA GLY A 67 8.49 14.18 -6.06
C GLY A 67 7.44 13.15 -5.66
N THR A 68 6.59 12.78 -6.61
CA THR A 68 5.63 11.69 -6.46
C THR A 68 6.31 10.36 -6.74
N ASP A 69 6.09 9.40 -5.86
CA ASP A 69 6.49 8.00 -5.99
C ASP A 69 5.23 7.13 -5.96
N THR A 70 5.28 5.97 -6.61
CA THR A 70 4.12 5.08 -6.76
C THR A 70 4.55 3.63 -6.54
N VAL A 71 3.63 2.82 -6.01
CA VAL A 71 3.84 1.40 -5.81
C VAL A 71 2.49 0.69 -5.90
N ASP A 72 2.48 -0.41 -6.64
CA ASP A 72 1.33 -1.27 -6.78
C ASP A 72 1.39 -2.37 -5.71
N TYR A 73 0.28 -2.66 -5.07
CA TYR A 73 0.11 -3.78 -4.15
C TYR A 73 -1.19 -4.51 -4.48
N THR A 74 -1.42 -5.70 -3.92
CA THR A 74 -2.59 -6.51 -4.27
C THR A 74 -3.56 -6.61 -3.11
N VAL A 75 -4.83 -6.35 -3.41
CA VAL A 75 -5.98 -6.55 -2.53
C VAL A 75 -6.76 -7.78 -2.98
N THR A 76 -7.25 -8.58 -2.03
CA THR A 76 -7.98 -9.82 -2.33
C THR A 76 -9.08 -10.11 -1.31
N ASP A 77 -10.18 -10.68 -1.79
CA ASP A 77 -11.26 -11.30 -1.00
C ASP A 77 -11.06 -12.82 -0.80
N GLY A 78 -9.93 -13.37 -1.29
CA GLY A 78 -9.62 -14.80 -1.28
C GLY A 78 -10.07 -15.57 -2.53
N THR A 79 -10.86 -14.96 -3.41
CA THR A 79 -11.33 -15.54 -4.69
C THR A 79 -10.84 -14.72 -5.89
N ALA A 80 -10.90 -13.40 -5.79
CA ALA A 80 -10.44 -12.44 -6.79
C ALA A 80 -9.41 -11.48 -6.21
N THR A 81 -8.69 -10.79 -7.10
CA THR A 81 -7.63 -9.85 -6.77
C THR A 81 -7.79 -8.56 -7.56
N ASP A 82 -7.38 -7.44 -6.97
CA ASP A 82 -7.27 -6.14 -7.63
C ASP A 82 -5.95 -5.46 -7.23
N VAL A 83 -5.53 -4.44 -8.00
CA VAL A 83 -4.28 -3.68 -7.82
C VAL A 83 -4.56 -2.19 -7.91
#